data_AF-A0A6B3N4H1-F1
#
_entry.id   AF-A0A6B3N4H1-F1
#
_cell.length_a   1.000
_cell.length_b   1.000
_cell.length_c   1.000
_cell.angle_alpha   90.00
_cell.angle_beta   90.00
_cell.angle_gamma   90.00
#
_symmetry.space_group_name_H-M   'P 1'
#
loop_
_entity.id
_entity.type
_entity.pdbx_description
1 polymer ?
#
loop_
_entity_poly.entity_id
_entity_poly.type
_entity_poly.pdbx_seq_one_letter_code
_entity_poly.pdbx_strand_id
1 'polypeptide(L)' 'MTSIERTAYPRFKQYPEPSELAELYTPTEAELKLIKTRTKSHEGRLRLMVMLKTFQRLGYFPHPE' A
#
# COMPACT_ATOMS: atom_id res chain seq x y z
N MET A 1 3.00 -13.67 -27.05
CA MET A 1 3.23 -12.96 -25.77
C MET A 1 2.04 -13.23 -24.87
N THR A 2 2.25 -13.76 -23.67
CA THR A 2 1.18 -14.01 -22.69
C THR A 2 0.62 -12.69 -22.20
N SER A 3 -0.72 -12.54 -22.24
CA SER A 3 -1.38 -11.32 -21.76
C SER A 3 -1.02 -11.09 -20.30
N ILE A 4 -0.60 -9.86 -19.99
CA ILE A 4 -0.05 -9.41 -18.70
C ILE A 4 -1.05 -9.66 -17.54
N GLU A 5 -2.34 -9.71 -17.86
CA GLU A 5 -3.46 -9.98 -16.96
C GLU A 5 -3.49 -11.42 -16.40
N ARG A 6 -2.70 -12.34 -16.97
CA ARG A 6 -2.63 -13.76 -16.55
C ARG A 6 -1.44 -14.09 -15.66
N THR A 7 -0.75 -13.08 -15.14
CA THR A 7 0.34 -13.30 -14.18
C THR A 7 -0.23 -13.35 -12.75
N ALA A 8 0.27 -14.26 -11.92
CA ALA A 8 -0.14 -14.39 -10.52
C ALA A 8 0.34 -13.23 -9.62
N TYR A 9 0.97 -12.21 -10.21
CA TYR A 9 1.48 -11.06 -9.49
C TYR A 9 0.36 -10.02 -9.30
N PRO A 10 -0.08 -9.76 -8.06
CA PRO A 10 -1.05 -8.71 -7.80
C PRO A 10 -0.45 -7.37 -8.24
N ARG A 11 -1.17 -6.63 -9.08
CA ARG A 11 -0.81 -5.28 -9.50
C ARG A 11 -1.86 -4.29 -9.00
N PHE A 12 -1.45 -3.02 -8.87
CA PHE A 12 -2.41 -1.95 -8.65
C PHE A 12 -3.38 -1.88 -9.84
N LYS A 13 -4.68 -1.86 -9.57
CA LYS A 13 -5.67 -1.52 -10.60
C LYS A 13 -5.43 -0.06 -10.98
N GLN A 14 -5.33 0.24 -12.28
CA GLN A 14 -5.20 1.62 -12.77
C GLN A 14 -6.44 2.46 -12.41
N TYR A 15 -7.61 1.83 -12.35
CA TYR A 15 -8.87 2.46 -11.97
C TYR A 15 -9.50 1.66 -10.81
N PRO A 16 -9.13 1.97 -9.56
CA PRO A 16 -9.83 1.42 -8.41
C PRO A 16 -11.22 2.04 -8.29
N GLU A 17 -12.22 1.23 -7.94
CA GLU A 17 -13.54 1.71 -7.52
C GLU A 17 -13.41 2.59 -6.26
N PRO A 18 -14.20 3.66 -6.11
CA PRO A 18 -14.13 4.53 -4.92
C PRO A 18 -14.36 3.77 -3.61
N SER A 19 -15.22 2.75 -3.64
CA SER A 19 -15.51 1.87 -2.51
C SER A 19 -14.30 0.99 -2.15
N GLU A 20 -13.66 0.37 -3.15
CA GLU A 20 -12.40 -0.37 -2.95
C GLU A 20 -11.30 0.56 -2.43
N LEU A 21 -11.27 1.82 -2.90
CA LEU A 21 -10.27 2.80 -2.48
C LEU A 21 -10.44 3.15 -1.00
N ALA A 22 -11.67 3.44 -0.58
CA ALA A 22 -12.00 3.75 0.81
C ALA A 22 -11.73 2.54 1.71
N GLU A 23 -12.05 1.32 1.28
CA GLU A 23 -11.88 0.15 2.13
C GLU A 23 -10.41 -0.28 2.28
N LEU A 24 -9.63 -0.25 1.19
CA LEU A 24 -8.23 -0.68 1.24
C LEU A 24 -7.25 0.39 1.73
N TYR A 25 -7.45 1.65 1.32
CA TYR A 25 -6.45 2.71 1.55
C TYR A 25 -6.79 3.59 2.74
N THR A 26 -7.95 3.42 3.38
CA THR A 26 -8.21 4.12 4.65
C THR A 26 -7.29 3.53 5.74
N PRO A 27 -6.41 4.35 6.34
CA PRO A 27 -5.54 3.87 7.40
C PRO A 27 -6.37 3.54 8.65
N THR A 28 -6.16 2.35 9.20
CA THR A 28 -6.79 1.91 10.46
C THR A 28 -6.04 2.52 11.65
N GLU A 29 -6.72 2.68 12.79
CA GLU A 29 -6.11 3.23 14.00
C GLU A 29 -4.86 2.49 14.48
N ALA A 30 -4.81 1.17 14.28
CA ALA A 30 -3.64 0.34 14.61
C ALA A 30 -2.41 0.73 13.78
N GLU A 31 -2.59 1.00 12.48
CA GLU A 31 -1.53 1.43 11.57
C GLU A 31 -1.06 2.85 11.94
N LEU A 32 -2.00 3.75 12.27
CA LEU A 32 -1.67 5.10 12.74
C LEU A 32 -0.86 5.08 14.03
N LYS A 33 -1.18 4.20 14.98
CA LYS A 33 -0.38 4.00 16.21
C LYS A 33 1.02 3.48 15.87
N LEU A 34 1.13 2.48 15.01
CA LEU A 34 2.42 1.91 14.59
C LEU A 34 3.31 2.98 13.91
N ILE A 35 2.73 3.78 13.02
CA ILE A 35 3.42 4.84 12.31
C ILE A 35 3.88 5.95 13.27
N LYS A 36 3.03 6.36 14.22
CA LYS A 36 3.38 7.36 15.25
C LYS A 36 4.50 6.86 16.17
N THR A 37 4.51 5.57 16.51
CA THR A 37 5.55 4.97 17.35
C THR A 37 6.88 4.82 16.62
N ARG A 38 6.85 4.40 15.34
CA ARG A 38 8.05 4.18 14.51
C ARG A 38 8.66 5.48 13.99
N THR A 39 7.86 6.53 13.77
CA THR A 39 8.35 7.73 13.09
C THR A 39 7.85 9.03 13.71
N LYS A 40 8.80 9.83 14.20
CA LYS A 40 8.53 11.13 14.81
C LYS A 40 8.31 12.24 13.76
N SER A 41 8.97 12.16 12.60
CA SER A 41 8.87 13.15 11.51
C SER A 41 7.64 12.98 10.62
N HIS A 42 7.03 14.08 10.21
CA HIS A 42 5.82 14.07 9.36
C HIS A 42 6.05 13.36 8.02
N GLU A 43 7.16 13.63 7.32
CA GLU A 43 7.48 12.96 6.05
C GLU A 43 7.65 11.45 6.20
N GLY A 44 8.34 11.01 7.25
CA GLY A 44 8.57 9.60 7.47
C GLY A 44 7.30 8.84 7.84
N ARG A 45 6.33 9.51 8.47
CA ARG A 45 4.99 8.94 8.70
C ARG A 45 4.27 8.68 7.39
N LEU A 46 4.32 9.62 6.45
CA LEU A 46 3.71 9.45 5.14
C LEU A 46 4.40 8.35 4.34
N ARG A 47 5.74 8.34 4.30
CA ARG A 47 6.52 7.27 3.63
C ARG A 47 6.19 5.88 4.17
N LEU A 48 6.15 5.73 5.50
CA LEU A 48 5.83 4.46 6.14
C LEU A 48 4.38 4.02 5.88
N MET A 49 3.43 4.97 5.89
CA MET A 49 2.03 4.70 5.59
C MET A 49 1.86 4.19 4.16
N VAL A 50 2.45 4.87 3.19
CA VAL A 50 2.42 4.47 1.77
C VAL A 50 3.03 3.08 1.62
N MET A 51 4.21 2.84 2.21
CA MET A 51 4.89 1.55 2.13
C MET A 51 4.10 0.40 2.78
N LEU A 52 3.38 0.67 3.86
CA LEU A 52 2.56 -0.33 4.55
C LEU A 52 1.31 -0.68 3.74
N LYS A 53 0.64 0.32 3.15
CA LYS A 53 -0.52 0.10 2.26
C LYS A 53 -0.13 -0.56 0.95
N THR A 54 1.01 -0.23 0.37
CA THR A 54 1.52 -0.92 -0.82
C THR A 54 1.85 -2.37 -0.52
N PHE A 55 2.48 -2.66 0.63
CA PHE A 55 2.75 -4.04 1.06
C PHE A 55 1.47 -4.85 1.31
N GLN A 56 0.45 -4.26 1.93
CA GLN A 56 -0.85 -4.94 2.12
C GLN A 56 -1.54 -5.28 0.79
N ARG A 57 -1.39 -4.44 -0.24
CA ARG A 57 -2.00 -4.67 -1.55
C ARG A 57 -1.21 -5.65 -2.42
N LEU A 58 0.11 -5.57 -2.39
CA LEU A 58 0.98 -6.36 -3.26
C LEU A 58 1.45 -7.66 -2.59
N GLY A 59 1.49 -7.73 -1.26
CA GLY A 59 2.04 -8.87 -0.52
C GLY A 59 3.57 -8.98 -0.59
N TYR A 60 4.24 -8.04 -1.27
CA TYR A 60 5.70 -7.96 -1.35
C TYR A 60 6.16 -6.51 -1.35
N PHE A 61 7.39 -6.26 -0.90
CA PHE A 61 8.01 -4.95 -1.05
C PHE A 61 8.60 -4.83 -2.47
N PRO A 62 8.27 -3.78 -3.24
CA PRO A 62 8.97 -3.52 -4.49
C PRO A 62 10.46 -3.36 -4.17
N HIS A 63 11.32 -4.04 -4.93
CA HIS A 63 12.76 -3.96 -4.75
C HIS A 63 13.19 -2.49 -4.98
N PRO A 64 14.05 -1.91 -4.12
CA PRO A 64 14.64 -0.63 -4.41
C PRO A 64 15.60 -0.82 -5.60
N GLU A 65 15.21 -0.31 -6.77
CA GLU A 65 16.15 -0.01 -7.86
C GLU A 65 16.84 1.34 -7.60
#